data_AF-A0A6V7PSC8-F1
#
_entry.id   AF-A0A6V7PSC8-F1
#
_cell.length_a   1.000
_cell.length_b   1.000
_cell.length_c   1.000
_cell.angle_alpha   90.00
_cell.angle_beta   90.00
_cell.angle_gamma   90.00
#
_symmetry.space_group_name_H-M   'P 1'
#
loop_
_entity.id
_entity.type
_entity.pdbx_description
1 polymer ?
#
loop_
_entity_poly.entity_id
_entity_poly.type
_entity_poly.pdbx_seq_one_letter_code
_entity_poly.pdbx_strand_id
1 'polypeptide(L)'
;MNKFESNHTVLEVVSWSRFQPGFLNRQIITLLSSLSVPDSVFARMQDSMICKLNEMLVDTDVAFEVLTTSCAEQGNTAAMMLSAGFKPQTEPHLKAMLSCIRSAQFGDLLDKTRIFVPKGRWLMGCLDELAAHANEASGSDLDGDLYFVTWDNDLIPPGKRSWVPMDYAAAEAKKLPRTVSPQDIIDFFLKNMVNENLGVICNAHVVHADLSEYGAMDEKCLQLAELASTAVDFPKTGNFVTMPPNLRPKLYPDFMGKDDHMSYKSEKILGKLYREIRDASCDDPSSSSSAAQACSWEDVSYDMDLEVPGASDYLFDAWNCKCAYDGQLNALLGQYKVFSEGEVVTGHIWSMPKNNSRKQGELKERLKNAYAALRKEFRNVFETAGPHFDELSDDEKSVWYEQKASAWYQVTYHPKWLRKSCEMQEPEGEMVPARLSFAWIAADYLVRIKIRCQDKSKLDQQRPVDVLAVYLSERI
;
A
#
# COMPACT_ATOMS: atom_id res chain seq x y z
N MET A 1 23.54 2.29 21.39
CA MET A 1 23.37 1.29 20.31
C MET A 1 23.85 -0.12 20.66
N ASN A 2 25.00 -0.31 21.31
CA ASN A 2 25.45 -1.65 21.70
C ASN A 2 24.49 -2.29 22.71
N LYS A 3 23.73 -3.31 22.29
CA LYS A 3 22.78 -4.02 23.15
C LYS A 3 23.43 -5.17 23.93
N PHE A 4 24.53 -5.74 23.44
CA PHE A 4 25.35 -6.78 24.09
C PHE A 4 26.78 -6.81 23.51
N GLU A 5 27.71 -7.45 24.20
CA GLU A 5 29.09 -7.62 23.73
C GLU A 5 29.16 -8.62 22.56
N SER A 6 29.79 -8.22 21.46
CA SER A 6 29.92 -9.04 20.25
C SER A 6 31.19 -8.69 19.48
N ASN A 7 31.78 -9.68 18.81
CA ASN A 7 32.92 -9.51 17.90
C ASN A 7 32.48 -9.40 16.42
N HIS A 8 31.18 -9.35 16.15
CA HIS A 8 30.65 -9.27 14.79
C HIS A 8 30.87 -7.88 14.19
N THR A 9 31.48 -7.80 13.00
CA THR A 9 31.86 -6.53 12.35
C THR A 9 31.14 -6.25 11.04
N VAL A 10 30.20 -7.12 10.63
CA VAL A 10 29.43 -6.93 9.39
C VAL A 10 28.31 -5.93 9.63
N LEU A 11 28.18 -4.96 8.73
CA LEU A 11 27.06 -4.01 8.70
C LEU A 11 25.86 -4.65 7.98
N GLU A 12 24.73 -4.72 8.67
CA GLU A 12 23.47 -5.23 8.13
C GLU A 12 22.46 -4.09 8.03
N VAL A 13 22.01 -3.78 6.81
CA VAL A 13 21.06 -2.68 6.56
C VAL A 13 19.64 -3.23 6.55
N VAL A 14 18.84 -2.86 7.55
CA VAL A 14 17.42 -3.27 7.67
C VAL A 14 16.50 -2.39 6.83
N SER A 15 16.78 -1.07 6.77
CA SER A 15 15.98 -0.09 6.04
C SER A 15 16.86 1.13 5.71
N TRP A 16 16.38 1.98 4.80
CA TRP A 16 17.06 3.21 4.40
C TRP A 16 16.06 4.36 4.22
N SER A 17 16.57 5.59 4.25
CA SER A 17 15.76 6.78 4.03
C SER A 17 15.21 6.81 2.60
N ARG A 18 13.89 7.00 2.50
CA ARG A 18 13.14 7.03 1.24
C ARG A 18 11.90 7.89 1.41
N PHE A 19 11.28 8.25 0.29
CA PHE A 19 10.01 8.97 0.32
C PHE A 19 8.93 8.13 1.03
N GLN A 20 8.37 8.67 2.11
CA GLN A 20 7.23 8.05 2.81
C GLN A 20 6.07 9.05 2.93
N PRO A 21 4.95 8.78 2.24
CA PRO A 21 3.78 9.67 2.28
C PRO A 21 3.17 9.77 3.68
N GLY A 22 2.88 11.00 4.12
CA GLY A 22 2.25 11.25 5.41
C GLY A 22 0.74 10.96 5.36
N PHE A 23 0.24 10.27 6.39
CA PHE A 23 -1.18 10.01 6.56
C PHE A 23 -1.58 10.28 8.00
N LEU A 24 -2.76 10.87 8.17
CA LEU A 24 -3.45 10.84 9.46
C LEU A 24 -4.02 9.45 9.70
N ASN A 25 -4.18 9.11 10.97
CA ASN A 25 -4.91 7.94 11.42
C ASN A 25 -5.83 8.36 12.58
N ARG A 26 -6.65 7.43 13.06
CA ARG A 26 -7.57 7.68 14.18
C ARG A 26 -6.88 8.30 15.39
N GLN A 27 -5.72 7.78 15.79
CA GLN A 27 -4.97 8.25 16.96
C GLN A 27 -4.49 9.70 16.79
N ILE A 28 -3.89 10.03 15.64
CA ILE A 28 -3.41 11.38 15.34
C ILE A 28 -4.60 12.36 15.31
N ILE A 29 -5.71 11.99 14.64
CA ILE A 29 -6.91 12.83 14.58
C ILE A 29 -7.49 13.05 15.99
N THR A 30 -7.56 12.01 16.82
CA THR A 30 -7.99 12.12 18.22
C THR A 30 -7.14 13.13 19.00
N LEU A 31 -5.80 13.07 18.85
CA LEU A 31 -4.89 14.02 19.50
C LEU A 31 -5.08 15.45 18.98
N LEU A 32 -5.07 15.64 17.66
CA LEU A 32 -5.21 16.97 17.05
C LEU A 32 -6.57 17.62 17.35
N SER A 33 -7.66 16.84 17.33
CA SER A 33 -9.00 17.30 17.71
C SER A 33 -9.02 17.71 19.19
N SER A 34 -8.38 16.96 20.08
CA SER A 34 -8.23 17.32 21.51
C SER A 34 -7.39 18.59 21.70
N LEU A 35 -6.46 18.87 20.79
CA LEU A 35 -5.67 20.10 20.72
C LEU A 35 -6.38 21.24 19.97
N SER A 36 -7.70 21.11 19.76
CA SER A 36 -8.56 22.12 19.13
C SER A 36 -8.27 22.41 17.66
N VAL A 37 -7.66 21.47 16.92
CA VAL A 37 -7.68 21.53 15.45
C VAL A 37 -9.12 21.36 14.98
N PRO A 38 -9.67 22.26 14.15
CA PRO A 38 -11.08 22.20 13.77
C PRO A 38 -11.43 20.93 13.01
N ASP A 39 -12.56 20.31 13.37
CA ASP A 39 -13.09 19.10 12.71
C ASP A 39 -13.27 19.26 11.18
N SER A 40 -13.57 20.47 10.73
CA SER A 40 -13.72 20.80 9.30
C SER A 40 -12.42 20.64 8.50
N VAL A 41 -11.25 20.70 9.14
CA VAL A 41 -9.96 20.43 8.49
C VAL A 41 -9.91 18.97 8.05
N PHE A 42 -10.22 18.04 8.95
CA PHE A 42 -10.20 16.60 8.65
C PHE A 42 -11.25 16.22 7.61
N ALA A 43 -12.46 16.76 7.72
CA ALA A 43 -13.53 16.56 6.73
C ALA A 43 -13.09 17.00 5.33
N ARG A 44 -12.62 18.24 5.18
CA ARG A 44 -12.13 18.76 3.89
C ARG A 44 -10.97 17.95 3.32
N MET A 45 -10.07 17.45 4.17
CA MET A 45 -8.97 16.59 3.71
C MET A 45 -9.48 15.23 3.19
N GLN A 46 -10.43 14.62 3.90
CA GLN A 46 -11.09 13.40 3.43
C GLN A 46 -11.86 13.64 2.13
N ASP A 47 -12.65 14.72 2.04
CA ASP A 47 -13.40 15.08 0.84
C ASP A 47 -12.48 15.25 -0.37
N SER A 48 -11.39 16.00 -0.19
CA SER A 48 -10.39 16.20 -1.24
C SER A 48 -9.77 14.88 -1.68
N MET A 49 -9.47 13.97 -0.75
CA MET A 49 -8.95 12.64 -1.05
C MET A 49 -9.99 11.81 -1.83
N ILE A 50 -11.24 11.78 -1.39
CA ILE A 50 -12.35 11.07 -2.06
C ILE A 50 -12.56 11.59 -3.49
N CYS A 51 -12.59 12.91 -3.68
CA CYS A 51 -12.70 13.52 -5.01
C CYS A 51 -11.58 13.05 -5.94
N LYS A 52 -10.32 13.10 -5.49
CA LYS A 52 -9.18 12.61 -6.29
C LYS A 52 -9.24 11.12 -6.59
N LEU A 53 -9.67 10.31 -5.63
CA LEU A 53 -9.85 8.87 -5.82
C LEU A 53 -10.96 8.56 -6.83
N ASN A 54 -12.01 9.37 -6.91
CA ASN A 54 -13.05 9.21 -7.91
C ASN A 54 -12.58 9.68 -9.29
N GLU A 55 -11.87 10.80 -9.35
CA GLU A 55 -11.34 11.38 -10.59
C GLU A 55 -10.21 10.57 -11.21
N MET A 56 -9.47 9.76 -10.44
CA MET A 56 -8.33 8.98 -10.97
C MET A 56 -8.70 7.95 -12.06
N LEU A 57 -9.99 7.59 -12.19
CA LEU A 57 -10.44 6.70 -13.28
C LEU A 57 -10.80 7.47 -14.57
N VAL A 58 -10.81 8.79 -14.52
CA VAL A 58 -11.23 9.69 -15.60
C VAL A 58 -10.07 10.60 -16.03
N ASP A 59 -9.38 11.21 -15.07
CA ASP A 59 -8.31 12.17 -15.30
C ASP A 59 -6.93 11.53 -15.14
N THR A 60 -6.08 11.68 -16.17
CA THR A 60 -4.74 11.08 -16.23
C THR A 60 -3.77 11.79 -15.28
N ASP A 61 -3.86 13.11 -15.14
CA ASP A 61 -2.99 13.90 -14.28
C ASP A 61 -3.31 13.62 -12.80
N VAL A 62 -4.61 13.55 -12.46
CA VAL A 62 -5.04 13.18 -11.10
C VAL A 62 -4.61 11.76 -10.76
N ALA A 63 -4.76 10.81 -11.70
CA ALA A 63 -4.29 9.44 -11.51
C ALA A 63 -2.79 9.39 -11.22
N PHE A 64 -2.00 10.13 -11.99
CA PHE A 64 -0.55 10.17 -11.81
C PHE A 64 -0.15 10.83 -10.48
N GLU A 65 -0.81 11.92 -10.11
CA GLU A 65 -0.60 12.59 -8.82
C GLU A 65 -0.88 11.61 -7.67
N VAL A 66 -2.03 10.94 -7.66
CA VAL A 66 -2.39 9.96 -6.62
C VAL A 66 -1.35 8.83 -6.53
N LEU A 67 -0.91 8.28 -7.67
CA LEU A 67 0.06 7.19 -7.70
C LEU A 67 1.43 7.60 -7.15
N THR A 68 1.93 8.76 -7.57
CA THR A 68 3.27 9.23 -7.19
C THR A 68 3.33 9.82 -5.79
N THR A 69 2.23 10.39 -5.30
CA THR A 69 2.20 11.05 -3.99
C THR A 69 1.76 10.13 -2.86
N SER A 70 0.79 9.24 -3.08
CA SER A 70 0.18 8.42 -2.02
C SER A 70 0.46 6.91 -2.14
N CYS A 71 0.87 6.42 -3.32
CA CYS A 71 1.03 4.99 -3.62
C CYS A 71 2.38 4.65 -4.29
N ALA A 72 3.44 5.39 -3.94
CA ALA A 72 4.72 5.39 -4.67
C ALA A 72 5.41 4.01 -4.82
N GLU A 73 5.10 3.02 -3.98
CA GLU A 73 5.71 1.69 -4.07
C GLU A 73 4.93 0.70 -4.96
N GLN A 74 3.60 0.87 -5.08
CA GLN A 74 2.70 -0.08 -5.72
C GLN A 74 2.20 0.38 -7.10
N GLY A 75 2.51 1.63 -7.48
CA GLY A 75 1.97 2.31 -8.66
C GLY A 75 2.90 2.41 -9.88
N ASN A 76 4.12 1.86 -9.83
CA ASN A 76 5.16 2.17 -10.84
C ASN A 76 4.75 1.83 -12.29
N THR A 77 4.18 0.65 -12.54
CA THR A 77 3.71 0.30 -13.90
C THR A 77 2.60 1.26 -14.37
N ALA A 78 1.60 1.53 -13.53
CA ALA A 78 0.52 2.45 -13.86
C ALA A 78 1.03 3.88 -14.11
N ALA A 79 2.00 4.36 -13.32
CA ALA A 79 2.62 5.66 -13.52
C ALA A 79 3.39 5.74 -14.84
N MET A 80 4.14 4.69 -15.21
CA MET A 80 4.80 4.61 -16.51
C MET A 80 3.78 4.62 -17.66
N MET A 81 2.67 3.89 -17.54
CA MET A 81 1.61 3.88 -18.54
C MET A 81 0.99 5.27 -18.75
N LEU A 82 0.65 5.97 -17.65
CA LEU A 82 0.10 7.32 -17.71
C LEU A 82 1.11 8.29 -18.36
N SER A 83 2.39 8.19 -18.00
CA SER A 83 3.45 9.00 -18.64
C SER A 83 3.64 8.72 -20.12
N ALA A 84 3.34 7.50 -20.57
CA ALA A 84 3.34 7.14 -21.97
C ALA A 84 2.07 7.58 -22.71
N GLY A 85 1.13 8.26 -22.04
CA GLY A 85 -0.14 8.73 -22.60
C GLY A 85 -1.25 7.68 -22.70
N PHE A 86 -1.11 6.52 -22.04
CA PHE A 86 -2.24 5.60 -21.88
C PHE A 86 -3.28 6.21 -20.95
N LYS A 87 -4.56 6.07 -21.32
CA LYS A 87 -5.68 6.64 -20.58
C LYS A 87 -6.45 5.55 -19.83
N PRO A 88 -6.90 5.80 -18.59
CA PRO A 88 -7.70 4.83 -17.83
C PRO A 88 -9.02 4.43 -18.51
N GLN A 89 -9.55 5.24 -19.43
CA GLN A 89 -10.81 4.95 -20.11
C GLN A 89 -10.63 3.99 -21.27
N THR A 90 -9.45 3.99 -21.89
CA THR A 90 -9.16 3.17 -23.07
C THR A 90 -8.39 1.93 -22.67
N GLU A 91 -7.42 2.04 -21.75
CA GLU A 91 -6.54 0.92 -21.42
C GLU A 91 -7.07 0.08 -20.24
N PRO A 92 -7.64 -1.13 -20.48
CA PRO A 92 -8.28 -1.94 -19.44
C PRO A 92 -7.36 -2.38 -18.29
N HIS A 93 -6.09 -2.69 -18.56
CA HIS A 93 -5.15 -3.07 -17.50
C HIS A 93 -4.84 -1.89 -16.58
N LEU A 94 -4.67 -0.69 -17.14
CA LEU A 94 -4.50 0.55 -16.37
C LEU A 94 -5.74 0.82 -15.52
N LYS A 95 -6.93 0.73 -16.12
CA LYS A 95 -8.21 0.90 -15.42
C LYS A 95 -8.33 -0.07 -14.25
N ALA A 96 -7.99 -1.34 -14.47
CA ALA A 96 -8.05 -2.38 -13.45
C ALA A 96 -7.10 -2.08 -12.28
N MET A 97 -5.84 -1.70 -12.56
CA MET A 97 -4.88 -1.32 -11.52
C MET A 97 -5.36 -0.10 -10.72
N LEU A 98 -5.80 0.96 -11.40
CA LEU A 98 -6.30 2.17 -10.75
C LEU A 98 -7.55 1.90 -9.91
N SER A 99 -8.46 1.05 -10.41
CA SER A 99 -9.67 0.64 -9.67
C SER A 99 -9.30 -0.13 -8.41
N CYS A 100 -8.29 -1.01 -8.47
CA CYS A 100 -7.81 -1.74 -7.30
C CYS A 100 -7.18 -0.82 -6.25
N ILE A 101 -6.35 0.13 -6.70
CA ILE A 101 -5.73 1.13 -5.82
C ILE A 101 -6.80 2.01 -5.18
N ARG A 102 -7.78 2.47 -5.97
CA ARG A 102 -8.93 3.24 -5.50
C ARG A 102 -9.67 2.50 -4.38
N SER A 103 -10.11 1.26 -4.65
CA SER A 103 -10.83 0.45 -3.67
C SER A 103 -10.01 0.20 -2.40
N ALA A 104 -8.71 0.00 -2.52
CA ALA A 104 -7.84 -0.17 -1.37
C ALA A 104 -7.73 1.10 -0.51
N GLN A 105 -7.59 2.27 -1.14
CA GLN A 105 -7.55 3.56 -0.45
C GLN A 105 -8.88 3.88 0.25
N PHE A 106 -10.02 3.59 -0.39
CA PHE A 106 -11.34 3.67 0.27
C PHE A 106 -11.46 2.71 1.45
N GLY A 107 -10.97 1.47 1.32
CA GLY A 107 -10.91 0.51 2.43
C GLY A 107 -10.07 1.02 3.59
N ASP A 108 -8.89 1.59 3.33
CA ASP A 108 -8.02 2.18 4.35
C ASP A 108 -8.64 3.43 5.01
N LEU A 109 -9.38 4.24 4.26
CA LEU A 109 -10.19 5.34 4.79
C LEU A 109 -11.29 4.83 5.74
N LEU A 110 -12.03 3.78 5.34
CA LEU A 110 -13.11 3.19 6.14
C LEU A 110 -12.55 2.52 7.42
N ASP A 111 -11.59 1.62 7.27
CA ASP A 111 -11.11 0.73 8.33
C ASP A 111 -10.14 1.42 9.31
N LYS A 112 -9.44 2.47 8.85
CA LYS A 112 -8.34 3.09 9.62
C LYS A 112 -8.39 4.62 9.64
N THR A 113 -9.32 5.24 8.91
CA THR A 113 -9.37 6.70 8.75
C THR A 113 -8.03 7.23 8.25
N ARG A 114 -7.45 6.53 7.28
CA ARG A 114 -6.12 6.81 6.73
C ARG A 114 -6.17 7.95 5.72
N ILE A 115 -6.17 9.19 6.20
CA ILE A 115 -6.32 10.39 5.34
C ILE A 115 -4.95 10.88 4.87
N PHE A 116 -4.75 11.01 3.57
CA PHE A 116 -3.50 11.51 2.99
C PHE A 116 -3.24 12.98 3.34
N VAL A 117 -2.00 13.32 3.68
CA VAL A 117 -1.57 14.70 3.99
C VAL A 117 -0.56 15.17 2.94
N PRO A 118 -0.98 15.98 1.94
CA PRO A 118 -0.09 16.44 0.88
C PRO A 118 1.15 17.18 1.41
N LYS A 119 0.98 17.96 2.49
CA LYS A 119 2.03 18.72 3.18
C LYS A 119 2.55 18.01 4.44
N GLY A 120 2.53 16.67 4.45
CA GLY A 120 3.05 15.88 5.55
C GLY A 120 3.78 14.62 5.09
N ARG A 121 4.76 14.16 5.88
CA ARG A 121 5.62 13.02 5.56
C ARG A 121 5.94 12.21 6.82
N TRP A 122 6.23 10.93 6.64
CA TRP A 122 6.94 10.15 7.65
C TRP A 122 8.43 10.27 7.39
N LEU A 123 9.18 10.76 8.38
CA LEU A 123 10.62 10.98 8.28
C LEU A 123 11.35 10.13 9.30
N MET A 124 12.49 9.56 8.91
CA MET A 124 13.37 8.88 9.85
C MET A 124 14.03 9.90 10.76
N GLY A 125 13.92 9.69 12.07
CA GLY A 125 14.60 10.51 13.06
C GLY A 125 16.11 10.46 12.88
N CYS A 126 16.76 11.60 12.98
CA CYS A 126 18.22 11.70 12.97
C CYS A 126 18.66 12.65 14.09
N LEU A 127 19.83 12.37 14.67
CA LEU A 127 20.43 13.22 15.69
C LEU A 127 20.97 14.51 15.06
N ASP A 128 20.68 15.65 15.67
CA ASP A 128 21.49 16.85 15.54
C ASP A 128 22.59 16.87 16.63
N GLU A 129 23.49 17.84 16.57
CA GLU A 129 24.60 17.97 17.54
C GLU A 129 24.15 18.20 19.00
N LEU A 130 22.87 18.56 19.21
CA LEU A 130 22.31 18.89 20.52
C LEU A 130 21.45 17.75 21.11
N ALA A 131 21.10 16.75 20.30
CA ALA A 131 20.31 15.57 20.67
C ALA A 131 19.03 15.90 21.46
N ALA A 132 18.48 17.11 21.26
CA ALA A 132 17.41 17.64 22.09
C ALA A 132 16.05 17.18 21.56
N HIS A 133 15.15 16.78 22.47
CA HIS A 133 13.71 16.55 22.25
C HIS A 133 13.26 15.24 21.60
N ALA A 134 14.14 14.32 21.18
CA ALA A 134 13.69 13.05 20.56
C ALA A 134 12.80 12.21 21.50
N ASN A 135 13.20 12.11 22.77
CA ASN A 135 12.47 11.40 23.81
C ASN A 135 11.09 12.01 24.15
N GLU A 136 10.85 13.27 23.82
CA GLU A 136 9.55 13.94 24.03
C GLU A 136 8.47 13.40 23.08
N ALA A 137 8.88 12.87 21.93
CA ALA A 137 8.00 12.22 20.97
C ALA A 137 7.83 10.73 21.31
N SER A 138 7.02 10.47 22.34
CA SER A 138 6.65 9.10 22.75
C SER A 138 7.83 8.20 23.15
N GLY A 139 8.90 8.77 23.73
CA GLY A 139 10.04 8.00 24.23
C GLY A 139 11.02 7.51 23.15
N SER A 140 11.03 8.13 21.97
CA SER A 140 11.89 7.74 20.86
C SER A 140 13.39 7.77 21.20
N ASP A 141 14.13 6.78 20.70
CA ASP A 141 15.58 6.61 20.93
C ASP A 141 16.43 6.69 19.64
N LEU A 142 15.80 7.06 18.52
CA LEU A 142 16.43 7.27 17.21
C LEU A 142 17.15 6.04 16.64
N ASP A 143 16.74 4.82 17.03
CA ASP A 143 17.29 3.57 16.48
C ASP A 143 16.62 3.09 15.18
N GLY A 144 15.76 3.93 14.61
CA GLY A 144 14.99 3.69 13.40
C GLY A 144 13.61 4.34 13.38
N ASP A 145 13.27 5.11 14.42
CA ASP A 145 11.97 5.73 14.61
C ASP A 145 11.55 6.66 13.47
N LEU A 146 10.25 6.62 13.16
CA LEU A 146 9.62 7.45 12.15
C LEU A 146 8.73 8.50 12.80
N TYR A 147 8.85 9.73 12.31
CA TYR A 147 8.13 10.89 12.79
C TYR A 147 7.16 11.37 11.74
N PHE A 148 5.90 11.57 12.12
CA PHE A 148 4.97 12.30 11.27
C PHE A 148 5.29 13.79 11.38
N VAL A 149 5.75 14.36 10.27
CA VAL A 149 6.08 15.79 10.16
C VAL A 149 5.13 16.42 9.16
N THR A 150 4.45 17.49 9.57
CA THR A 150 3.57 18.26 8.69
C THR A 150 3.90 19.75 8.78
N TRP A 151 3.87 20.40 7.63
CA TRP A 151 3.94 21.86 7.50
C TRP A 151 2.62 22.43 6.96
N ASP A 152 1.54 21.65 7.08
CA ASP A 152 0.20 22.14 6.84
C ASP A 152 -0.27 23.00 8.01
N ASN A 153 -0.43 24.32 7.77
CA ASN A 153 -0.87 25.27 8.79
C ASN A 153 -2.23 24.91 9.39
N ASP A 154 -3.10 24.21 8.66
CA ASP A 154 -4.42 23.84 9.14
C ASP A 154 -4.38 22.66 10.12
N LEU A 155 -3.29 21.89 10.14
CA LEU A 155 -3.07 20.79 11.09
C LEU A 155 -2.25 21.20 12.32
N ILE A 156 -1.64 22.40 12.31
CA ILE A 156 -0.92 22.92 13.46
C ILE A 156 -1.94 23.36 14.52
N PRO A 157 -1.89 22.82 15.75
CA PRO A 157 -2.80 23.23 16.81
C PRO A 157 -2.85 24.76 16.98
N PRO A 158 -4.04 25.39 17.07
CA PRO A 158 -4.16 26.85 17.15
C PRO A 158 -3.40 27.45 18.34
N GLY A 159 -3.31 26.70 19.45
CA GLY A 159 -2.57 27.10 20.63
C GLY A 159 -1.06 27.20 20.42
N LYS A 160 -0.49 26.53 19.39
CA LYS A 160 0.95 26.42 19.10
C LYS A 160 1.81 26.12 20.34
N ARG A 161 1.26 25.35 21.28
CA ARG A 161 1.87 24.99 22.55
C ARG A 161 2.10 23.49 22.56
N SER A 162 3.32 23.11 22.92
CA SER A 162 3.61 21.74 23.34
C SER A 162 3.13 21.52 24.76
N TRP A 163 2.69 20.30 25.05
CA TRP A 163 2.43 19.87 26.42
C TRP A 163 3.71 19.36 27.06
N VAL A 164 3.74 19.33 28.40
CA VAL A 164 4.86 18.72 29.12
C VAL A 164 4.92 17.24 28.72
N PRO A 165 6.05 16.75 28.19
CA PRO A 165 6.18 15.37 27.78
C PRO A 165 6.08 14.45 29.00
N MET A 166 5.59 13.22 28.77
CA MET A 166 5.66 12.17 29.77
C MET A 166 7.12 11.83 30.08
N ASP A 167 7.41 11.47 31.33
CA ASP A 167 8.73 11.00 31.71
C ASP A 167 8.94 9.56 31.23
N TYR A 168 9.83 9.39 30.25
CA TYR A 168 10.22 8.10 29.68
C TYR A 168 11.52 7.56 30.32
N ALA A 169 11.74 7.83 31.61
CA ALA A 169 12.88 7.28 32.34
C ALA A 169 12.97 5.75 32.13
N ALA A 170 14.15 5.29 31.68
CA ALA A 170 14.37 3.88 31.36
C ALA A 170 14.16 3.01 32.61
N ALA A 171 13.18 2.10 32.55
CA ALA A 171 12.95 1.15 33.62
C ALA A 171 14.13 0.14 33.73
N GLU A 172 14.45 -0.27 34.95
CA GLU A 172 15.55 -1.20 35.18
C GLU A 172 15.27 -2.56 34.54
N ALA A 173 16.16 -2.99 33.64
CA ALA A 173 16.09 -4.30 33.03
C ALA A 173 16.26 -5.39 34.10
N LYS A 174 15.35 -6.37 34.12
CA LYS A 174 15.41 -7.51 35.03
C LYS A 174 16.66 -8.36 34.75
N LYS A 175 17.66 -8.28 35.63
CA LYS A 175 18.87 -9.12 35.57
C LYS A 175 18.68 -10.39 36.39
N LEU A 176 19.04 -11.53 35.80
CA LEU A 176 19.15 -12.79 36.54
C LEU A 176 20.55 -12.90 37.15
N PRO A 177 20.70 -13.39 38.40
CA PRO A 177 22.00 -13.57 39.04
C PRO A 177 22.82 -14.73 38.46
N ARG A 178 22.24 -15.45 37.50
CA ARG A 178 22.82 -16.62 36.83
C ARG A 178 22.74 -16.46 35.32
N THR A 179 23.47 -17.30 34.58
CA THR A 179 23.35 -17.39 33.12
C THR A 179 21.93 -17.79 32.72
N VAL A 180 21.48 -17.25 31.58
CA VAL A 180 20.17 -17.54 31.00
C VAL A 180 20.15 -18.98 30.53
N SER A 181 19.16 -19.74 30.99
CA SER A 181 18.92 -21.12 30.56
C SER A 181 17.86 -21.16 29.45
N PRO A 182 17.81 -22.23 28.63
CA PRO A 182 16.74 -22.39 27.65
C PRO A 182 15.33 -22.33 28.26
N GLN A 183 15.16 -22.77 29.51
CA GLN A 183 13.87 -22.70 30.20
C GLN A 183 13.44 -21.24 30.45
N ASP A 184 14.37 -20.34 30.75
CA ASP A 184 14.04 -18.92 30.93
C ASP A 184 13.54 -18.28 29.63
N ILE A 185 14.09 -18.70 28.49
CA ILE A 185 13.68 -18.25 27.17
C ILE A 185 12.25 -18.74 26.89
N ILE A 186 11.97 -20.02 27.15
CA ILE A 186 10.62 -20.60 26.99
C ILE A 186 9.62 -19.88 27.89
N ASP A 187 9.95 -19.70 29.17
CA ASP A 187 9.09 -19.02 30.13
C ASP A 187 8.83 -17.56 29.75
N PHE A 188 9.85 -16.86 29.28
CA PHE A 188 9.72 -15.48 28.80
C PHE A 188 8.84 -15.42 27.55
N PHE A 189 9.03 -16.34 26.59
CA PHE A 189 8.23 -16.41 25.38
C PHE A 189 6.75 -16.67 25.68
N LEU A 190 6.46 -17.64 26.54
CA LEU A 190 5.09 -17.92 27.00
C LEU A 190 4.47 -16.72 27.70
N LYS A 191 5.23 -16.03 28.57
CA LYS A 191 4.77 -14.81 29.23
C LYS A 191 4.49 -13.68 28.24
N ASN A 192 5.34 -13.50 27.23
CA ASN A 192 5.13 -12.48 26.19
C ASN A 192 3.85 -12.76 25.39
N MET A 193 3.62 -14.01 24.97
CA MET A 193 2.43 -14.40 24.22
C MET A 193 1.12 -14.16 24.99
N VAL A 194 1.11 -14.39 26.30
CA VAL A 194 -0.10 -14.22 27.12
C VAL A 194 -0.39 -12.75 27.43
N ASN A 195 0.64 -11.90 27.46
CA ASN A 195 0.52 -10.51 27.93
C ASN A 195 0.59 -9.45 26.82
N GLU A 196 0.43 -9.85 25.56
CA GLU A 196 0.38 -8.93 24.41
C GLU A 196 -0.94 -8.12 24.41
N ASN A 197 -0.99 -7.07 25.24
CA ASN A 197 -2.19 -6.26 25.48
C ASN A 197 -2.12 -4.86 24.84
N LEU A 198 -1.00 -4.50 24.19
CA LEU A 198 -0.77 -3.13 23.68
C LEU A 198 -1.89 -2.66 22.74
N GLY A 199 -2.26 -3.49 21.76
CA GLY A 199 -3.34 -3.14 20.82
C GLY A 199 -4.70 -2.92 21.50
N VAL A 200 -4.98 -3.66 22.59
CA VAL A 200 -6.21 -3.51 23.36
C VAL A 200 -6.20 -2.21 24.16
N ILE A 201 -5.06 -1.83 24.75
CA ILE A 201 -4.87 -0.57 25.47
C ILE A 201 -5.04 0.62 24.51
N CYS A 202 -4.38 0.59 23.34
CA CYS A 202 -4.50 1.66 22.34
C CYS A 202 -5.92 1.82 21.81
N ASN A 203 -6.63 0.70 21.59
CA ASN A 203 -8.04 0.75 21.20
C ASN A 203 -8.91 1.35 22.30
N ALA A 204 -8.70 0.96 23.57
CA ALA A 204 -9.42 1.54 24.70
C ALA A 204 -9.20 3.05 24.81
N HIS A 205 -7.98 3.53 24.57
CA HIS A 205 -7.66 4.96 24.56
C HIS A 205 -8.53 5.71 23.54
N VAL A 206 -8.62 5.20 22.31
CA VAL A 206 -9.48 5.82 21.28
C VAL A 206 -10.95 5.85 21.72
N VAL A 207 -11.46 4.79 22.35
CA VAL A 207 -12.86 4.76 22.83
C VAL A 207 -13.11 5.78 23.95
N HIS A 208 -12.24 5.84 24.97
CA HIS A 208 -12.42 6.80 26.07
C HIS A 208 -12.25 8.24 25.60
N ALA A 209 -11.30 8.48 24.67
CA ALA A 209 -11.15 9.79 24.06
C ALA A 209 -12.36 10.18 23.21
N ASP A 210 -13.04 9.22 22.57
CA ASP A 210 -14.26 9.50 21.84
C ASP A 210 -15.42 9.90 22.78
N LEU A 211 -15.58 9.19 23.89
CA LEU A 211 -16.65 9.43 24.85
C LEU A 211 -16.48 10.70 25.71
N SER A 212 -15.24 11.11 25.98
CA SER A 212 -14.95 12.23 26.88
C SER A 212 -15.02 13.58 26.16
N GLU A 213 -15.61 14.60 26.76
CA GLU A 213 -15.55 15.98 26.26
C GLU A 213 -14.11 16.52 26.21
N TYR A 214 -13.23 16.03 27.10
CA TYR A 214 -11.82 16.40 27.14
C TYR A 214 -10.94 15.62 26.14
N GLY A 215 -11.52 14.68 25.40
CA GLY A 215 -10.81 13.91 24.38
C GLY A 215 -9.66 13.08 24.96
N ALA A 216 -8.49 13.18 24.34
CA ALA A 216 -7.26 12.51 24.80
C ALA A 216 -6.71 13.07 26.12
N MET A 217 -7.20 14.22 26.60
CA MET A 217 -6.79 14.81 27.87
C MET A 217 -7.59 14.27 29.06
N ASP A 218 -8.52 13.33 28.82
CA ASP A 218 -9.25 12.64 29.90
C ASP A 218 -8.30 11.84 30.81
N GLU A 219 -8.60 11.80 32.10
CA GLU A 219 -7.78 11.06 33.08
C GLU A 219 -7.60 9.59 32.70
N LYS A 220 -8.63 8.95 32.14
CA LYS A 220 -8.54 7.56 31.66
C LYS A 220 -7.59 7.42 30.48
N CYS A 221 -7.58 8.40 29.58
CA CYS A 221 -6.68 8.43 28.42
C CYS A 221 -5.22 8.58 28.87
N LEU A 222 -4.96 9.47 29.84
CA LEU A 222 -3.62 9.64 30.42
C LEU A 222 -3.12 8.35 31.09
N GLN A 223 -3.97 7.68 31.89
CA GLN A 223 -3.63 6.37 32.48
C GLN A 223 -3.37 5.32 31.40
N LEU A 224 -4.18 5.28 30.34
CA LEU A 224 -3.98 4.34 29.23
C LEU A 224 -2.69 4.62 28.44
N ALA A 225 -2.29 5.88 28.29
CA ALA A 225 -1.03 6.25 27.66
C ALA A 225 0.18 5.75 28.47
N GLU A 226 0.16 5.89 29.80
CA GLU A 226 1.21 5.37 30.69
C GLU A 226 1.29 3.83 30.64
N LEU A 227 0.13 3.15 30.64
CA LEU A 227 0.05 1.70 30.48
C LEU A 227 0.57 1.25 29.12
N ALA A 228 0.27 2.00 28.04
CA ALA A 228 0.76 1.71 26.69
C ALA A 228 2.28 1.85 26.61
N SER A 229 2.85 2.92 27.17
CA SER A 229 4.30 3.11 27.27
C SER A 229 4.99 1.94 27.96
N THR A 230 4.46 1.56 29.14
CA THR A 230 5.03 0.44 29.90
C THR A 230 4.90 -0.89 29.15
N ALA A 231 3.80 -1.09 28.41
CA ALA A 231 3.59 -2.29 27.60
C ALA A 231 4.54 -2.38 26.38
N VAL A 232 4.93 -1.25 25.76
CA VAL A 232 5.92 -1.23 24.67
C VAL A 232 7.29 -1.67 25.17
N ASP A 233 7.67 -1.26 26.38
CA ASP A 233 8.94 -1.62 26.98
C ASP A 233 8.95 -2.99 27.68
N PHE A 234 7.83 -3.71 27.68
CA PHE A 234 7.74 -5.06 28.27
C PHE A 234 8.84 -6.01 27.76
N PRO A 235 9.13 -6.11 26.45
CA PRO A 235 10.17 -7.02 25.96
C PRO A 235 11.57 -6.66 26.47
N LYS A 236 11.82 -5.38 26.78
CA LYS A 236 13.11 -4.87 27.28
C LYS A 236 13.23 -5.00 28.81
N THR A 237 12.14 -4.76 29.53
CA THR A 237 12.14 -4.60 30.99
C THR A 237 11.65 -5.85 31.73
N GLY A 238 10.76 -6.62 31.11
CA GLY A 238 10.05 -7.74 31.72
C GLY A 238 8.89 -7.33 32.65
N ASN A 239 8.51 -6.05 32.68
CA ASN A 239 7.43 -5.52 33.53
C ASN A 239 6.07 -5.65 32.85
N PHE A 240 5.26 -6.61 33.29
CA PHE A 240 3.94 -6.85 32.71
C PHE A 240 2.92 -5.82 33.14
N VAL A 241 2.02 -5.48 32.23
CA VAL A 241 0.93 -4.53 32.47
C VAL A 241 -0.40 -5.23 32.25
N THR A 242 -1.30 -5.10 33.23
CA THR A 242 -2.69 -5.55 33.09
C THR A 242 -3.60 -4.34 33.09
N MET A 243 -4.42 -4.20 32.05
CA MET A 243 -5.39 -3.11 31.97
C MET A 243 -6.48 -3.28 33.05
N PRO A 244 -6.62 -2.30 33.98
CA PRO A 244 -7.65 -2.26 34.99
C PRO A 244 -9.08 -2.42 34.43
N PRO A 245 -10.01 -3.08 35.14
CA PRO A 245 -11.38 -3.31 34.65
C PRO A 245 -12.16 -2.05 34.29
N ASN A 246 -11.95 -0.95 35.01
CA ASN A 246 -12.59 0.36 34.77
C ASN A 246 -12.13 1.03 33.46
N LEU A 247 -10.94 0.68 32.97
CA LEU A 247 -10.42 1.18 31.70
C LEU A 247 -10.83 0.32 30.50
N ARG A 248 -11.49 -0.83 30.71
CA ARG A 248 -11.96 -1.70 29.62
C ARG A 248 -13.29 -1.20 29.04
N PRO A 249 -13.35 -0.82 27.75
CA PRO A 249 -14.60 -0.44 27.11
C PRO A 249 -15.57 -1.63 27.01
N LYS A 250 -16.85 -1.36 27.25
CA LYS A 250 -17.94 -2.33 27.02
C LYS A 250 -18.59 -2.16 25.65
N LEU A 251 -18.65 -0.92 25.18
CA LEU A 251 -19.16 -0.53 23.87
C LEU A 251 -18.04 0.18 23.12
N TYR A 252 -18.08 0.08 21.79
CA TYR A 252 -17.11 0.66 20.88
C TYR A 252 -17.79 1.63 19.92
N PRO A 253 -17.12 2.68 19.45
CA PRO A 253 -17.73 3.56 18.46
C PRO A 253 -17.91 2.82 17.12
N ASP A 254 -18.92 3.22 16.36
CA ASP A 254 -19.33 2.63 15.09
C ASP A 254 -18.19 2.54 14.06
N PHE A 255 -17.29 3.52 14.05
CA PHE A 255 -16.12 3.50 13.16
C PHE A 255 -15.14 2.37 13.45
N MET A 256 -15.20 1.69 14.61
CA MET A 256 -14.35 0.53 14.90
C MET A 256 -14.89 -0.80 14.34
N GLY A 257 -16.04 -0.79 13.66
CA GLY A 257 -16.55 -1.94 12.91
C GLY A 257 -16.89 -3.15 13.79
N LYS A 258 -17.33 -2.92 15.03
CA LYS A 258 -17.87 -3.96 15.91
C LYS A 258 -19.34 -4.22 15.60
N ASP A 259 -19.83 -5.40 15.97
CA ASP A 259 -21.23 -5.76 15.82
C ASP A 259 -22.16 -4.73 16.48
N ASP A 260 -23.35 -4.53 15.92
CA ASP A 260 -24.28 -3.46 16.34
C ASP A 260 -24.58 -3.45 17.85
N HIS A 261 -24.68 -4.63 18.46
CA HIS A 261 -24.94 -4.79 19.90
C HIS A 261 -23.77 -4.37 20.81
N MET A 262 -22.56 -4.28 20.26
CA MET A 262 -21.34 -3.82 20.94
C MET A 262 -20.92 -2.41 20.49
N SER A 263 -21.74 -1.75 19.69
CA SER A 263 -21.40 -0.49 19.04
C SER A 263 -22.29 0.66 19.51
N TYR A 264 -21.75 1.89 19.52
CA TYR A 264 -22.50 3.13 19.67
C TYR A 264 -22.16 4.09 18.52
N LYS A 265 -23.10 4.97 18.18
CA LYS A 265 -22.86 5.99 17.14
C LYS A 265 -21.99 7.11 17.73
N SER A 266 -20.78 7.29 17.21
CA SER A 266 -19.90 8.40 17.62
C SER A 266 -20.43 9.73 17.05
N GLU A 267 -20.62 10.74 17.89
CA GLU A 267 -21.00 12.10 17.45
C GLU A 267 -19.78 12.99 17.11
N LYS A 268 -18.56 12.50 17.36
CA LYS A 268 -17.31 13.18 17.00
C LYS A 268 -16.89 12.96 15.55
N ILE A 269 -15.85 13.68 15.14
CA ILE A 269 -15.34 13.72 13.77
C ILE A 269 -15.04 12.33 13.20
N LEU A 270 -14.40 11.42 13.96
CA LEU A 270 -14.08 10.08 13.46
C LEU A 270 -15.33 9.30 13.04
N GLY A 271 -16.41 9.36 13.82
CA GLY A 271 -17.68 8.75 13.46
C GLY A 271 -18.32 9.40 12.23
N LYS A 272 -18.25 10.73 12.10
CA LYS A 272 -18.77 11.45 10.92
C LYS A 272 -18.04 11.05 9.65
N LEU A 273 -16.71 11.06 9.69
CA LEU A 273 -15.85 10.65 8.58
C LEU A 273 -16.11 9.21 8.14
N TYR A 274 -16.24 8.29 9.09
CA TYR A 274 -16.53 6.89 8.81
C TYR A 274 -17.88 6.69 8.11
N ARG A 275 -18.94 7.33 8.61
CA ARG A 275 -20.27 7.21 8.04
C ARG A 275 -20.34 7.80 6.63
N GLU A 276 -19.67 8.92 6.39
CA GLU A 276 -19.58 9.49 5.04
C GLU A 276 -19.02 8.51 4.01
N ILE A 277 -17.90 7.83 4.32
CA ILE A 277 -17.31 6.84 3.41
C ILE A 277 -18.21 5.60 3.27
N ARG A 278 -18.77 5.14 4.40
CA ARG A 278 -19.66 3.97 4.41
C ARG A 278 -20.89 4.22 3.56
N ASP A 279 -21.53 5.36 3.72
CA ASP A 279 -22.75 5.73 3.01
C ASP A 279 -22.45 5.94 1.52
N ALA A 280 -21.31 6.58 1.16
CA ALA A 280 -20.83 6.66 -0.22
C ALA A 280 -20.52 5.29 -0.84
N SER A 281 -20.05 4.33 -0.04
CA SER A 281 -19.81 2.96 -0.49
C SER A 281 -21.10 2.17 -0.69
N CYS A 282 -22.16 2.46 0.07
CA CYS A 282 -23.48 1.84 -0.10
C CYS A 282 -24.24 2.35 -1.33
N ASP A 283 -24.03 3.60 -1.72
CA ASP A 283 -24.66 4.21 -2.90
C ASP A 283 -23.94 3.90 -4.23
N ASP A 284 -22.77 3.25 -4.18
CA ASP A 284 -22.07 2.81 -5.38
C ASP A 284 -22.68 1.48 -5.88
N PRO A 285 -23.39 1.44 -7.03
CA PRO A 285 -23.91 0.20 -7.61
C PRO A 285 -22.81 -0.80 -7.99
N SER A 286 -21.52 -0.43 -7.90
CA SER A 286 -20.38 -1.35 -8.05
C SER A 286 -19.93 -2.04 -6.75
N SER A 287 -20.46 -1.68 -5.58
CA SER A 287 -20.10 -2.27 -4.28
C SER A 287 -20.96 -3.48 -3.90
N SER A 288 -22.18 -3.58 -4.44
CA SER A 288 -23.03 -4.77 -4.28
C SER A 288 -22.64 -5.83 -5.32
N SER A 289 -22.01 -6.90 -4.84
CA SER A 289 -21.81 -8.20 -5.50
C SER A 289 -20.89 -8.27 -6.75
N SER A 290 -19.73 -8.91 -6.55
CA SER A 290 -19.12 -9.92 -7.45
C SER A 290 -18.76 -9.57 -8.90
N ALA A 291 -18.65 -8.31 -9.29
CA ALA A 291 -18.00 -7.98 -10.55
C ALA A 291 -17.18 -6.70 -10.40
N ALA A 292 -15.94 -6.83 -9.92
CA ALA A 292 -14.87 -6.02 -10.50
C ALA A 292 -14.96 -6.30 -11.99
N GLN A 293 -15.61 -5.37 -12.72
CA GLN A 293 -16.07 -5.48 -14.09
C GLN A 293 -15.06 -6.30 -14.90
N ALA A 294 -15.34 -7.60 -15.05
CA ALA A 294 -14.48 -8.49 -15.79
C ALA A 294 -14.43 -7.89 -17.19
N CYS A 295 -13.25 -7.43 -17.63
CA CYS A 295 -13.09 -6.98 -19.01
C CYS A 295 -13.42 -8.18 -19.87
N SER A 296 -14.58 -8.13 -20.53
CA SER A 296 -14.89 -9.07 -21.58
C SER A 296 -13.84 -8.87 -22.68
N TRP A 297 -13.52 -9.93 -23.42
CA TRP A 297 -12.58 -9.81 -24.53
C TRP A 297 -13.09 -8.83 -25.62
N GLU A 298 -14.39 -8.52 -25.64
CA GLU A 298 -15.03 -7.56 -26.55
C GLU A 298 -14.75 -6.09 -26.15
N ASP A 299 -14.44 -5.85 -24.87
CA ASP A 299 -14.17 -4.50 -24.33
C ASP A 299 -12.67 -4.13 -24.37
N VAL A 300 -11.79 -5.04 -24.78
CA VAL A 300 -10.35 -4.79 -24.82
C VAL A 300 -9.99 -3.98 -26.06
N SER A 301 -9.59 -2.71 -25.85
CA SER A 301 -9.10 -1.88 -26.94
C SER A 301 -7.69 -2.31 -27.35
N TYR A 302 -7.47 -2.42 -28.67
CA TYR A 302 -6.17 -2.75 -29.23
C TYR A 302 -5.49 -1.51 -29.81
N ASP A 303 -4.26 -1.24 -29.35
CA ASP A 303 -3.48 -0.07 -29.73
C ASP A 303 -2.48 -0.42 -30.84
N MET A 304 -2.74 0.06 -32.05
CA MET A 304 -1.88 -0.20 -33.21
C MET A 304 -0.52 0.49 -33.11
N ASP A 305 -0.36 1.52 -32.28
CA ASP A 305 0.93 2.19 -32.10
C ASP A 305 1.97 1.28 -31.43
N LEU A 306 1.52 0.20 -30.78
CA LEU A 306 2.38 -0.79 -30.15
C LEU A 306 2.79 -1.93 -31.10
N GLU A 307 2.38 -1.89 -32.37
CA GLU A 307 2.86 -2.82 -33.40
C GLU A 307 4.21 -2.36 -33.98
N VAL A 308 5.23 -3.20 -33.81
CA VAL A 308 6.58 -2.96 -34.33
C VAL A 308 6.87 -3.92 -35.48
N PRO A 309 7.38 -3.43 -36.63
CA PRO A 309 7.81 -4.30 -37.72
C PRO A 309 8.84 -5.36 -37.27
N GLY A 310 8.61 -6.62 -37.63
CA GLY A 310 9.44 -7.77 -37.20
C GLY A 310 8.93 -8.49 -35.95
N ALA A 311 7.91 -7.96 -35.26
CA ALA A 311 7.27 -8.65 -34.13
C ALA A 311 6.64 -10.00 -34.51
N SER A 312 6.24 -10.17 -35.79
CA SER A 312 5.63 -11.39 -36.32
C SER A 312 6.47 -12.64 -36.08
N ASP A 313 7.80 -12.52 -36.10
CA ASP A 313 8.72 -13.65 -35.92
C ASP A 313 8.67 -14.21 -34.49
N TYR A 314 8.24 -13.39 -33.52
CA TYR A 314 8.18 -13.75 -32.11
C TYR A 314 6.77 -14.13 -31.63
N LEU A 315 5.73 -14.02 -32.47
CA LEU A 315 4.34 -14.25 -32.06
C LEU A 315 4.08 -15.66 -31.54
N PHE A 316 4.71 -16.67 -32.15
CA PHE A 316 4.50 -18.06 -31.74
C PHE A 316 5.08 -18.33 -30.36
N ASP A 317 6.32 -17.90 -30.10
CA ASP A 317 6.98 -18.05 -28.81
C ASP A 317 6.29 -17.20 -27.73
N ALA A 318 5.87 -15.97 -28.07
CA ALA A 318 5.09 -15.10 -27.20
C ALA A 318 3.77 -15.77 -26.78
N TRP A 319 3.09 -16.45 -27.71
CA TRP A 319 1.85 -17.16 -27.40
C TRP A 319 2.07 -18.31 -26.42
N ASN A 320 3.11 -19.11 -26.61
CA ASN A 320 3.44 -20.20 -25.69
C ASN A 320 3.77 -19.68 -24.29
N CYS A 321 4.52 -18.57 -24.21
CA CYS A 321 4.81 -17.89 -22.96
C CYS A 321 3.53 -17.36 -22.30
N LYS A 322 2.62 -16.76 -23.07
CA LYS A 322 1.33 -16.27 -22.57
C LYS A 322 0.49 -17.41 -21.99
N CYS A 323 0.35 -18.53 -22.69
CA CYS A 323 -0.40 -19.68 -22.18
C CYS A 323 0.19 -20.21 -20.87
N ALA A 324 1.52 -20.30 -20.77
CA ALA A 324 2.19 -20.73 -19.55
C ALA A 324 1.96 -19.73 -18.40
N TYR A 325 2.07 -18.43 -18.67
CA TYR A 325 1.83 -17.37 -17.69
C TYR A 325 0.39 -17.40 -17.17
N ASP A 326 -0.59 -17.44 -18.07
CA ASP A 326 -2.01 -17.45 -17.72
C ASP A 326 -2.35 -18.68 -16.88
N GLY A 327 -1.79 -19.85 -17.21
CA GLY A 327 -1.94 -21.07 -16.41
C GLY A 327 -1.38 -20.92 -15.00
N GLN A 328 -0.14 -20.42 -14.85
CA GLN A 328 0.48 -20.21 -13.55
C GLN A 328 -0.25 -19.14 -12.72
N LEU A 329 -0.67 -18.04 -13.35
CA LEU A 329 -1.42 -16.96 -12.70
C LEU A 329 -2.79 -17.45 -12.23
N ASN A 330 -3.53 -18.19 -13.06
CA ASN A 330 -4.83 -18.75 -12.69
C ASN A 330 -4.69 -19.76 -11.53
N ALA A 331 -3.65 -20.60 -11.54
CA ALA A 331 -3.36 -21.51 -10.44
C ALA A 331 -3.09 -20.74 -9.13
N LEU A 332 -2.33 -19.64 -9.22
CA LEU A 332 -2.04 -18.78 -8.07
C LEU A 332 -3.31 -18.12 -7.52
N LEU A 333 -4.13 -17.53 -8.39
CA LEU A 333 -5.42 -16.92 -8.02
C LEU A 333 -6.36 -17.94 -7.38
N GLY A 334 -6.48 -19.13 -7.97
CA GLY A 334 -7.31 -20.23 -7.46
C GLY A 334 -6.84 -20.75 -6.10
N GLN A 335 -5.53 -20.94 -5.92
CA GLN A 335 -4.94 -21.42 -4.65
C GLN A 335 -5.26 -20.48 -3.48
N TYR A 336 -5.16 -19.17 -3.70
CA TYR A 336 -5.38 -18.15 -2.68
C TYR A 336 -6.82 -17.60 -2.65
N LYS A 337 -7.68 -18.08 -3.56
CA LYS A 337 -9.07 -17.63 -3.74
C LYS A 337 -9.17 -16.12 -3.92
N VAL A 338 -8.34 -15.57 -4.79
CA VAL A 338 -8.34 -14.15 -5.18
C VAL A 338 -9.08 -14.01 -6.50
N PHE A 339 -10.02 -13.07 -6.58
CA PHE A 339 -10.93 -12.98 -7.73
C PHE A 339 -10.35 -12.20 -8.92
N SER A 340 -9.53 -11.18 -8.68
CA SER A 340 -9.05 -10.27 -9.72
C SER A 340 -7.53 -10.32 -9.90
N GLU A 341 -7.09 -10.26 -11.16
CA GLU A 341 -5.69 -10.06 -11.53
C GLU A 341 -5.13 -8.76 -10.95
N GLY A 342 -5.92 -7.68 -10.95
CA GLY A 342 -5.50 -6.36 -10.48
C GLY A 342 -5.15 -6.34 -8.98
N GLU A 343 -5.78 -7.19 -8.15
CA GLU A 343 -5.46 -7.32 -6.72
C GLU A 343 -4.03 -7.80 -6.52
N VAL A 344 -3.61 -8.79 -7.30
CA VAL A 344 -2.28 -9.39 -7.21
C VAL A 344 -1.24 -8.48 -7.84
N VAL A 345 -1.54 -7.88 -9.01
CA VAL A 345 -0.66 -6.95 -9.72
C VAL A 345 -0.33 -5.73 -8.85
N THR A 346 -1.33 -5.14 -8.19
CA THR A 346 -1.14 -3.96 -7.33
C THR A 346 -0.74 -4.32 -5.90
N GLY A 347 -0.84 -5.59 -5.51
CA GLY A 347 -0.59 -6.06 -4.15
C GLY A 347 -1.67 -5.69 -3.12
N HIS A 348 -2.83 -5.19 -3.57
CA HIS A 348 -3.97 -4.87 -2.72
C HIS A 348 -4.97 -6.03 -2.76
N ILE A 349 -4.91 -6.90 -1.74
CA ILE A 349 -5.71 -8.14 -1.70
C ILE A 349 -6.84 -7.98 -0.68
N TRP A 350 -8.09 -8.04 -1.15
CA TRP A 350 -9.30 -7.97 -0.31
C TRP A 350 -10.26 -9.14 -0.51
N SER A 351 -10.24 -9.82 -1.66
CA SER A 351 -11.12 -10.96 -1.94
C SER A 351 -10.78 -12.24 -1.18
N MET A 352 -9.54 -12.34 -0.69
CA MET A 352 -9.06 -13.50 0.04
C MET A 352 -9.95 -13.82 1.27
N PRO A 353 -10.26 -15.11 1.52
CA PRO A 353 -11.07 -15.52 2.68
C PRO A 353 -10.53 -14.96 4.00
N LYS A 354 -11.45 -14.47 4.84
CA LYS A 354 -11.11 -13.90 6.15
C LYS A 354 -10.52 -14.97 7.06
N ASN A 355 -9.31 -14.72 7.56
CA ASN A 355 -8.60 -15.53 8.54
C ASN A 355 -8.24 -14.65 9.75
N ASN A 356 -7.57 -15.21 10.76
CA ASN A 356 -6.97 -14.38 11.82
C ASN A 356 -5.97 -13.37 11.22
N SER A 357 -5.80 -12.21 11.85
CA SER A 357 -5.02 -11.09 11.31
C SER A 357 -3.58 -11.48 10.95
N ARG A 358 -2.93 -12.26 11.82
CA ARG A 358 -1.55 -12.74 11.61
C ARG A 358 -1.43 -13.66 10.38
N LYS A 359 -2.24 -14.72 10.31
CA LYS A 359 -2.25 -15.66 9.18
C LYS A 359 -2.67 -14.96 7.90
N GLN A 360 -3.59 -14.01 7.97
CA GLN A 360 -4.00 -13.23 6.81
C GLN A 360 -2.85 -12.35 6.30
N GLY A 361 -2.06 -11.74 7.20
CA GLY A 361 -0.83 -11.03 6.84
C GLY A 361 0.18 -11.94 6.15
N GLU A 362 0.49 -13.08 6.75
CA GLU A 362 1.44 -14.08 6.21
C GLU A 362 0.99 -14.61 4.83
N LEU A 363 -0.31 -14.87 4.64
CA LEU A 363 -0.85 -15.32 3.35
C LEU A 363 -0.75 -14.24 2.27
N LYS A 364 -1.06 -12.98 2.60
CA LYS A 364 -0.91 -11.85 1.68
C LYS A 364 0.55 -11.67 1.27
N GLU A 365 1.48 -11.79 2.21
CA GLU A 365 2.91 -11.69 1.92
C GLU A 365 3.40 -12.84 1.04
N ARG A 366 3.01 -14.08 1.34
CA ARG A 366 3.33 -15.24 0.49
C ARG A 366 2.80 -15.10 -0.94
N LEU A 367 1.56 -14.61 -1.10
CA LEU A 367 0.98 -14.35 -2.42
C LEU A 367 1.76 -13.26 -3.17
N LYS A 368 2.12 -12.16 -2.50
CA LYS A 368 2.96 -11.10 -3.10
C LYS A 368 4.31 -11.65 -3.56
N ASN A 369 4.96 -12.46 -2.74
CA ASN A 369 6.25 -13.07 -3.07
C ASN A 369 6.13 -14.06 -4.23
N ALA A 370 5.09 -14.88 -4.25
CA ALA A 370 4.82 -15.83 -5.34
C ALA A 370 4.57 -15.09 -6.67
N TYR A 371 3.80 -14.02 -6.66
CA TYR A 371 3.58 -13.21 -7.87
C TYR A 371 4.85 -12.47 -8.31
N ALA A 372 5.63 -11.93 -7.39
CA ALA A 372 6.92 -11.32 -7.71
C ALA A 372 7.89 -12.32 -8.34
N ALA A 373 7.90 -13.58 -7.86
CA ALA A 373 8.68 -14.66 -8.44
C ALA A 373 8.19 -15.02 -9.86
N LEU A 374 6.87 -15.14 -10.06
CA LEU A 374 6.26 -15.36 -11.38
C LEU A 374 6.68 -14.26 -12.37
N ARG A 375 6.52 -12.99 -11.97
CA ARG A 375 6.92 -11.85 -12.81
C ARG A 375 8.41 -11.88 -13.14
N LYS A 376 9.26 -12.23 -12.17
CA LYS A 376 10.72 -12.35 -12.36
C LYS A 376 11.07 -13.49 -13.32
N GLU A 377 10.42 -14.65 -13.20
CA GLU A 377 10.61 -15.78 -14.10
C GLU A 377 10.32 -15.39 -15.54
N PHE A 378 9.14 -14.84 -15.81
CA PHE A 378 8.77 -14.43 -17.15
C PHE A 378 9.58 -13.22 -17.66
N ARG A 379 10.04 -12.33 -16.77
CA ARG A 379 11.02 -11.31 -17.15
C ARG A 379 12.34 -11.93 -17.61
N ASN A 380 12.84 -12.96 -16.93
CA ASN A 380 14.04 -13.67 -17.35
C ASN A 380 13.82 -14.38 -18.70
N VAL A 381 12.65 -14.99 -18.93
CA VAL A 381 12.28 -15.60 -20.23
C VAL A 381 12.22 -14.53 -21.34
N PHE A 382 11.72 -13.34 -21.03
CA PHE A 382 11.74 -12.20 -21.94
C PHE A 382 13.16 -11.75 -22.27
N GLU A 383 14.05 -11.73 -21.28
CA GLU A 383 15.45 -11.31 -21.47
C GLU A 383 16.34 -12.39 -22.08
N THR A 384 15.90 -13.65 -22.04
CA THR A 384 16.67 -14.77 -22.60
C THR A 384 16.79 -14.57 -24.10
N ALA A 385 18.03 -14.41 -24.54
CA ALA A 385 18.39 -14.17 -25.92
C ALA A 385 19.27 -15.30 -26.47
N GLY A 386 19.39 -15.36 -27.79
CA GLY A 386 20.18 -16.37 -28.47
C GLY A 386 21.70 -16.14 -28.30
N PRO A 387 22.52 -17.13 -28.68
CA PRO A 387 23.97 -17.11 -28.47
C PRO A 387 24.73 -15.97 -29.19
N HIS A 388 24.10 -15.26 -30.13
CA HIS A 388 24.70 -14.13 -30.87
C HIS A 388 24.15 -12.77 -30.41
N PHE A 389 23.36 -12.73 -29.34
CA PHE A 389 22.74 -11.49 -28.87
C PHE A 389 23.75 -10.51 -28.29
N ASP A 390 24.78 -11.01 -27.61
CA ASP A 390 25.80 -10.16 -26.99
C ASP A 390 26.64 -9.39 -28.03
N GLU A 391 26.71 -9.91 -29.27
CA GLU A 391 27.44 -9.33 -30.40
C GLU A 391 26.71 -8.15 -31.07
N LEU A 392 25.41 -7.96 -30.78
CA LEU A 392 24.62 -6.86 -31.32
C LEU A 392 24.98 -5.51 -30.69
N SER A 393 24.84 -4.43 -31.47
CA SER A 393 24.90 -3.06 -30.97
C SER A 393 23.73 -2.75 -30.03
N ASP A 394 23.86 -1.71 -29.20
CA ASP A 394 22.81 -1.33 -28.26
C ASP A 394 21.49 -0.94 -28.97
N ASP A 395 21.58 -0.33 -30.16
CA ASP A 395 20.42 0.01 -30.99
C ASP A 395 19.73 -1.26 -31.52
N GLU A 396 20.49 -2.26 -31.98
CA GLU A 396 19.96 -3.54 -32.45
C GLU A 396 19.32 -4.34 -31.30
N LYS A 397 19.94 -4.33 -30.11
CA LYS A 397 19.36 -4.93 -28.90
C LYS A 397 18.05 -4.25 -28.52
N SER A 398 17.97 -2.93 -28.61
CA SER A 398 16.75 -2.18 -28.35
C SER A 398 15.62 -2.59 -29.30
N VAL A 399 15.89 -2.63 -30.61
CA VAL A 399 14.90 -3.02 -31.62
C VAL A 399 14.44 -4.46 -31.37
N TRP A 400 15.36 -5.36 -31.01
CA TRP A 400 15.03 -6.74 -30.67
C TRP A 400 14.06 -6.84 -29.48
N TYR A 401 14.34 -6.11 -28.39
CA TYR A 401 13.46 -6.09 -27.23
C TYR A 401 12.09 -5.49 -27.55
N GLU A 402 12.02 -4.45 -28.38
CA GLU A 402 10.76 -3.84 -28.81
C GLU A 402 9.91 -4.76 -29.68
N GLN A 403 10.54 -5.48 -30.62
CA GLN A 403 9.85 -6.49 -31.43
C GLN A 403 9.27 -7.60 -30.54
N LYS A 404 10.03 -8.07 -29.56
CA LYS A 404 9.57 -9.09 -28.59
C LYS A 404 8.46 -8.55 -27.70
N ALA A 405 8.57 -7.32 -27.20
CA ALA A 405 7.55 -6.66 -26.38
C ALA A 405 6.25 -6.42 -27.17
N SER A 406 6.37 -5.95 -28.41
CA SER A 406 5.23 -5.80 -29.33
C SER A 406 4.54 -7.15 -29.56
N ALA A 407 5.29 -8.23 -29.78
CA ALA A 407 4.71 -9.56 -29.91
C ALA A 407 3.95 -10.01 -28.64
N TRP A 408 4.50 -9.72 -27.45
CA TRP A 408 3.84 -10.00 -26.16
C TRP A 408 2.55 -9.18 -25.98
N TYR A 409 2.54 -7.93 -26.42
CA TYR A 409 1.34 -7.10 -26.45
C TYR A 409 0.28 -7.66 -27.42
N GLN A 410 0.69 -8.01 -28.64
CA GLN A 410 -0.20 -8.56 -29.68
C GLN A 410 -0.91 -9.83 -29.21
N VAL A 411 -0.18 -10.80 -28.65
CA VAL A 411 -0.80 -12.05 -28.18
C VAL A 411 -1.71 -11.84 -26.97
N THR A 412 -1.58 -10.71 -26.28
CA THR A 412 -2.38 -10.36 -25.09
C THR A 412 -3.63 -9.55 -25.44
N TYR A 413 -3.54 -8.59 -26.36
CA TYR A 413 -4.60 -7.61 -26.63
C TYR A 413 -5.30 -7.79 -27.97
N HIS A 414 -4.65 -8.39 -28.97
CA HIS A 414 -5.23 -8.43 -30.31
C HIS A 414 -6.46 -9.39 -30.31
N PRO A 415 -7.62 -8.98 -30.89
CA PRO A 415 -8.87 -9.74 -30.82
C PRO A 415 -8.78 -11.21 -31.27
N LYS A 416 -7.98 -11.48 -32.30
CA LYS A 416 -7.67 -12.85 -32.78
C LYS A 416 -7.12 -13.76 -31.66
N TRP A 417 -6.18 -13.26 -30.87
CA TRP A 417 -5.52 -14.05 -29.83
C TRP A 417 -6.37 -14.13 -28.57
N LEU A 418 -7.10 -13.06 -28.23
CA LEU A 418 -8.09 -13.07 -27.16
C LEU A 418 -9.17 -14.14 -27.40
N ARG A 419 -9.75 -14.18 -28.61
CA ARG A 419 -10.73 -15.21 -28.98
C ARG A 419 -10.14 -16.62 -28.85
N LYS A 420 -8.91 -16.83 -29.35
CA LYS A 420 -8.20 -18.11 -29.23
C LYS A 420 -7.95 -18.51 -27.77
N SER A 421 -7.67 -17.55 -26.88
CA SER A 421 -7.48 -17.80 -25.46
C SER A 421 -8.79 -18.24 -24.80
N CYS A 422 -9.91 -17.59 -25.12
CA CYS A 422 -11.23 -17.95 -24.60
C CYS A 422 -11.66 -19.34 -25.07
N GLU A 423 -11.41 -19.70 -26.34
CA GLU A 423 -11.75 -21.02 -26.89
C GLU A 423 -10.99 -22.18 -26.23
N MET A 424 -9.80 -21.94 -25.68
CA MET A 424 -9.00 -22.96 -24.98
C MET A 424 -9.38 -23.14 -23.50
N GLN A 425 -10.19 -22.26 -22.93
CA GLN A 425 -10.67 -22.36 -21.55
C GLN A 425 -11.96 -23.22 -21.56
N GLU A 426 -11.94 -24.37 -20.87
CA GLU A 426 -13.03 -25.36 -20.87
C GLU A 426 -14.40 -24.81 -20.37
N PRO A 427 -15.53 -25.43 -20.76
CA PRO A 427 -16.88 -24.89 -20.58
C PRO A 427 -17.47 -25.14 -19.19
N GLU A 428 -16.74 -24.89 -18.10
CA GLU A 428 -17.29 -24.97 -16.72
C GLU A 428 -18.15 -23.74 -16.32
N GLY A 429 -18.62 -22.95 -17.29
CA GLY A 429 -19.69 -21.97 -17.10
C GLY A 429 -19.26 -20.63 -16.48
N GLU A 430 -18.02 -20.49 -16.00
CA GLU A 430 -17.46 -19.21 -15.58
C GLU A 430 -16.52 -18.65 -16.65
N MET A 431 -16.90 -17.52 -17.25
CA MET A 431 -16.09 -16.81 -18.22
C MET A 431 -14.85 -16.25 -17.53
N VAL A 432 -13.68 -16.87 -17.72
CA VAL A 432 -12.43 -16.39 -17.11
C VAL A 432 -12.03 -15.07 -17.80
N PRO A 433 -11.81 -13.99 -17.05
CA PRO A 433 -11.42 -12.71 -17.64
C PRO A 433 -10.08 -12.81 -18.36
N ALA A 434 -9.91 -12.01 -19.42
CA ALA A 434 -8.62 -11.91 -20.12
C ALA A 434 -7.52 -11.46 -19.14
N ARG A 435 -6.40 -12.19 -19.13
CA ARG A 435 -5.21 -11.84 -18.33
C ARG A 435 -4.33 -10.89 -19.12
N LEU A 436 -4.26 -9.64 -18.67
CA LEU A 436 -3.59 -8.56 -19.39
C LEU A 436 -2.21 -8.24 -18.84
N SER A 437 -1.90 -8.65 -17.61
CA SER A 437 -0.63 -8.31 -16.95
C SER A 437 0.62 -8.90 -17.63
N PHE A 438 0.46 -9.95 -18.46
CA PHE A 438 1.55 -10.58 -19.20
C PHE A 438 2.32 -9.59 -20.09
N ALA A 439 1.61 -8.78 -20.87
CA ALA A 439 2.26 -7.79 -21.75
C ALA A 439 3.09 -6.78 -20.96
N TRP A 440 2.62 -6.40 -19.76
CA TRP A 440 3.23 -5.39 -18.90
C TRP A 440 4.40 -5.90 -18.06
N ILE A 441 4.84 -7.15 -18.25
CA ILE A 441 6.14 -7.62 -17.76
C ILE A 441 7.28 -6.86 -18.46
N ALA A 442 7.09 -6.50 -19.73
CA ALA A 442 7.98 -5.68 -20.55
C ALA A 442 7.50 -4.22 -20.67
N ALA A 443 6.93 -3.66 -19.59
CA ALA A 443 6.32 -2.33 -19.58
C ALA A 443 7.29 -1.21 -20.01
N ASP A 444 8.57 -1.34 -19.66
CA ASP A 444 9.68 -0.46 -20.07
C ASP A 444 9.74 -0.29 -21.59
N TYR A 445 9.67 -1.39 -22.34
CA TYR A 445 9.74 -1.37 -23.80
C TYR A 445 8.42 -0.92 -24.44
N LEU A 446 7.27 -1.35 -23.92
CA LEU A 446 5.96 -0.92 -24.43
C LEU A 446 5.74 0.58 -24.28
N VAL A 447 6.11 1.13 -23.13
CA VAL A 447 6.06 2.57 -22.87
C VAL A 447 6.97 3.32 -23.82
N ARG A 448 8.18 2.79 -24.08
CA ARG A 448 9.11 3.39 -25.04
C ARG A 448 8.55 3.43 -26.46
N ILE A 449 7.96 2.32 -26.94
CA ILE A 449 7.32 2.25 -28.25
C ILE A 449 6.22 3.32 -28.34
N LYS A 450 5.34 3.39 -27.33
CA LYS A 450 4.25 4.37 -27.30
C LYS A 450 4.73 5.82 -27.32
N ILE A 451 5.75 6.15 -26.53
CA ILE A 451 6.34 7.50 -26.48
C ILE A 451 6.94 7.90 -27.84
N ARG A 452 7.53 6.96 -28.60
CA ARG A 452 8.06 7.27 -29.94
C ARG A 452 6.98 7.58 -30.97
N CYS A 453 5.82 6.94 -30.86
CA CYS A 453 4.67 7.21 -31.72
C CYS A 453 4.00 8.55 -31.37
N GLN A 454 4.32 9.13 -30.21
CA GLN A 454 3.81 10.43 -29.80
C GLN A 454 4.62 11.61 -30.35
N ASP A 455 3.89 12.67 -30.66
CA ASP A 455 4.46 13.95 -31.06
C ASP A 455 5.11 14.63 -29.85
N LYS A 456 6.45 14.56 -29.77
CA LYS A 456 7.26 15.16 -28.68
C LYS A 456 7.04 16.67 -28.52
N SER A 457 6.50 17.36 -29.53
CA SER A 457 6.18 18.79 -29.43
C SER A 457 5.02 19.12 -28.49
N LYS A 458 4.26 18.11 -28.05
CA LYS A 458 3.09 18.26 -27.15
C LYS A 458 3.41 18.01 -25.67
N LEU A 459 4.63 17.61 -25.33
CA LEU A 459 5.04 17.35 -23.95
C LEU A 459 5.38 18.69 -23.25
N ASP A 460 4.67 18.99 -22.17
CA ASP A 460 4.94 20.17 -21.35
C ASP A 460 5.96 19.82 -20.25
N GLN A 461 7.15 20.40 -20.30
CA GLN A 461 8.22 20.14 -19.32
C GLN A 461 7.87 20.56 -17.89
N GLN A 462 6.75 21.27 -17.67
CA GLN A 462 6.26 21.61 -16.33
C GLN A 462 5.27 20.56 -15.78
N ARG A 463 4.70 19.68 -16.62
CA ARG A 463 3.79 18.62 -16.18
C ARG A 463 4.55 17.41 -15.67
N PRO A 464 4.31 16.95 -14.42
CA PRO A 464 5.04 15.80 -13.85
C PRO A 464 4.96 14.52 -14.67
N VAL A 465 3.80 14.26 -15.29
CA VAL A 465 3.55 13.12 -16.19
C VAL A 465 4.52 13.17 -17.38
N ASP A 466 4.66 14.34 -17.98
CA ASP A 466 5.47 14.58 -19.18
C ASP A 466 6.97 14.57 -18.84
N VAL A 467 7.37 15.02 -17.65
CA VAL A 467 8.76 14.93 -17.16
C VAL A 467 9.22 13.48 -17.05
N LEU A 468 8.37 12.59 -16.51
CA LEU A 468 8.69 11.17 -16.47
C LEU A 468 8.78 10.59 -17.88
N ALA A 469 7.90 10.98 -18.80
CA ALA A 469 7.93 10.55 -20.19
C ALA A 469 9.26 10.93 -20.89
N VAL A 470 9.72 12.17 -20.70
CA VAL A 470 11.01 12.65 -21.24
C VAL A 470 12.16 11.84 -20.66
N TYR A 471 12.20 11.67 -19.34
CA TYR A 471 13.24 10.89 -18.66
C TYR A 471 13.30 9.43 -19.15
N LEU A 472 12.14 8.78 -19.32
CA LEU A 472 12.06 7.41 -19.83
C LEU A 472 12.53 7.32 -21.30
N SER A 473 12.29 8.36 -22.10
CA SER A 473 12.72 8.40 -23.50
C SER A 473 14.22 8.57 -23.71
N GLU A 474 14.93 9.11 -22.70
CA GLU A 474 16.37 9.38 -22.75
C GLU A 474 17.24 8.27 -22.14
N ARG A 475 16.69 7.49 -21.20
CA ARG A 475 17.46 6.50 -20.41
C ARG A 475 17.17 5.03 -20.72
N ILE A 476 15.98 4.73 -21.21
CA ILE A 476 15.63 3.42 -21.75
C ILE A 476 15.90 3.51 -23.23
#